data_AF-A0A9X2I7W2-F1
#
_entry.id   AF-A0A9X2I7W2-F1
#
_cell.length_a   1.000
_cell.length_b   1.000
_cell.length_c   1.000
_cell.angle_alpha   90.00
_cell.angle_beta   90.00
_cell.angle_gamma   90.00
#
_symmetry.space_group_name_H-M   'P 1'
#
loop_
_entity.id
_entity.type
_entity.pdbx_description
1 polymer ?
#
loop_
_entity_poly.entity_id
_entity_poly.type
_entity_poly.pdbx_seq_one_letter_code
_entity_poly.pdbx_strand_id
1 'polypeptide(L)'
;MKVSSLICFCLVMNAAFAQKLEGKWLMTKEGDTYTIPENLLMEIKTDSLKYYNFDELYTSFPVNIEKNRILMADNKVDLVEFVNEDRIRIRSEAETNGRDSLVVTEFVRLKETQTNLSPEEIQKLSFNFNWNDEKFRLIFNKELGNPRVMEIMGKKELTKIRLEKIDATYFVSIYRSGKRSSVFPIEKVTQDEMVLYGTPKKPYKMPGKKVE
;
A
#
# COMPACT_ATOMS: atom_id res chain seq x y z
N MET A 1 50.81 -6.82 -10.76
CA MET A 1 49.40 -6.84 -11.24
C MET A 1 48.52 -7.64 -10.29
N LYS A 2 47.90 -7.02 -9.29
CA LYS A 2 46.80 -7.60 -8.49
C LYS A 2 45.93 -6.44 -7.95
N VAL A 3 45.11 -5.85 -8.83
CA VAL A 3 44.11 -4.84 -8.41
C VAL A 3 42.70 -5.21 -8.90
N SER A 4 42.51 -6.30 -9.66
CA SER A 4 41.19 -6.64 -10.24
C SER A 4 40.23 -7.42 -9.34
N SER A 5 40.60 -7.86 -8.14
CA SER A 5 39.68 -8.66 -7.29
C SER A 5 38.82 -7.86 -6.30
N LEU A 6 39.08 -6.56 -6.08
CA LEU A 6 38.35 -5.80 -5.06
C LEU A 6 37.11 -5.07 -5.60
N ILE A 7 37.05 -4.80 -6.91
CA ILE A 7 35.95 -4.07 -7.55
C ILE A 7 34.67 -4.94 -7.67
N CYS A 8 34.82 -6.26 -7.77
CA CYS A 8 33.68 -7.17 -7.90
C CYS A 8 32.86 -7.28 -6.60
N PHE A 9 33.48 -7.15 -5.43
CA PHE A 9 32.79 -7.35 -4.14
C PHE A 9 31.86 -6.18 -3.77
N CYS A 10 32.20 -4.94 -4.16
CA CYS A 10 31.36 -3.76 -3.92
C CYS A 10 30.12 -3.72 -4.82
N LEU A 11 30.21 -4.20 -6.05
CA LEU A 11 29.07 -4.27 -6.99
C LEU A 11 28.02 -5.29 -6.55
N VAL A 12 28.45 -6.43 -5.98
CA VAL A 12 27.54 -7.50 -5.52
C VAL A 12 26.71 -7.07 -4.31
N MET A 13 27.27 -6.27 -3.39
CA MET A 13 26.57 -5.80 -2.19
C MET A 13 25.46 -4.77 -2.50
N ASN A 14 25.66 -3.91 -3.51
CA ASN A 14 24.65 -2.94 -3.92
C ASN A 14 23.46 -3.61 -4.63
N ALA A 15 23.72 -4.62 -5.47
CA ALA A 15 22.67 -5.38 -6.14
C ALA A 15 21.73 -6.09 -5.15
N ALA A 16 22.27 -6.65 -4.06
CA ALA A 16 21.49 -7.38 -3.06
C ALA A 16 20.48 -6.50 -2.30
N PHE A 17 20.76 -5.20 -2.11
CA PHE A 17 19.82 -4.29 -1.47
C PHE A 17 18.77 -3.76 -2.45
N ALA A 18 19.20 -3.34 -3.65
CA ALA A 18 18.27 -2.89 -4.69
C ALA A 18 17.24 -3.99 -5.01
N GLN A 19 17.70 -5.24 -5.17
CA GLN A 19 16.84 -6.40 -5.37
C GLN A 19 15.84 -6.63 -4.23
N LYS A 20 16.23 -6.30 -2.98
CA LYS A 20 15.31 -6.33 -1.83
C LYS A 20 14.30 -5.19 -1.84
N LEU A 21 14.53 -4.08 -2.53
CA LEU A 21 13.55 -3.01 -2.64
C LEU A 21 12.61 -3.15 -3.83
N GLU A 22 13.02 -3.87 -4.88
CA GLU A 22 12.21 -4.03 -6.07
C GLU A 22 10.80 -4.55 -5.75
N GLY A 23 9.80 -3.94 -6.37
CA GLY A 23 8.39 -4.31 -6.22
C GLY A 23 7.48 -3.12 -5.95
N LYS A 24 6.20 -3.43 -5.71
CA LYS A 24 5.16 -2.45 -5.39
C LYS A 24 4.93 -2.36 -3.89
N TRP A 25 4.75 -1.14 -3.40
CA TRP A 25 4.69 -0.79 -2.00
C TRP A 25 3.50 0.16 -1.77
N LEU A 26 2.56 -0.24 -0.91
CA LEU A 26 1.41 0.58 -0.52
C LEU A 26 1.78 1.44 0.68
N MET A 27 1.53 2.73 0.59
CA MET A 27 1.70 3.62 1.74
C MET A 27 0.67 3.29 2.82
N THR A 28 1.14 3.11 4.06
CA THR A 28 0.25 2.94 5.21
C THR A 28 -0.16 4.29 5.76
N LYS A 29 -1.42 4.41 6.17
CA LYS A 29 -2.00 5.67 6.63
C LYS A 29 -2.61 5.55 8.02
N GLU A 30 -2.39 6.55 8.85
CA GLU A 30 -3.22 6.77 10.04
C GLU A 30 -4.48 7.55 9.65
N GLY A 31 -5.53 7.49 10.48
CA GLY A 31 -6.87 7.96 10.11
C GLY A 31 -6.98 9.44 9.72
N ASP A 32 -6.05 10.29 10.19
CA ASP A 32 -5.97 11.72 9.90
C ASP A 32 -4.88 12.07 8.86
N THR A 33 -4.21 11.06 8.29
CA THR A 33 -3.15 11.28 7.30
C THR A 33 -3.74 11.70 5.95
N TYR A 34 -3.69 13.01 5.67
CA TYR A 34 -4.04 13.55 4.36
C TYR A 34 -2.85 13.51 3.40
N THR A 35 -2.98 12.80 2.29
CA THR A 35 -1.94 12.73 1.25
C THR A 35 -2.58 12.85 -0.14
N ILE A 36 -1.80 13.40 -1.07
CA ILE A 36 -2.14 13.41 -2.50
C ILE A 36 -1.02 12.66 -3.23
N PRO A 37 -1.32 11.56 -3.94
CA PRO A 37 -2.62 10.91 -4.06
C PRO A 37 -3.11 10.22 -2.78
N GLU A 38 -4.42 9.96 -2.72
CA GLU A 38 -5.10 9.41 -1.54
C GLU A 38 -4.83 7.90 -1.35
N ASN A 39 -4.50 7.15 -2.39
CA ASN A 39 -4.14 5.73 -2.26
C ASN A 39 -2.77 5.50 -2.90
N LEU A 40 -1.73 6.07 -2.28
CA LEU A 40 -0.38 6.09 -2.84
C LEU A 40 0.22 4.69 -2.90
N LEU A 41 0.51 4.25 -4.12
CA LEU A 41 1.32 3.08 -4.41
C LEU A 41 2.63 3.52 -5.03
N MET A 42 3.71 2.90 -4.60
CA MET A 42 5.07 3.16 -5.06
C MET A 42 5.64 1.88 -5.69
N GLU A 43 6.04 1.93 -6.95
CA GLU A 43 6.78 0.85 -7.61
C GLU A 43 8.26 1.24 -7.67
N ILE A 44 9.10 0.46 -6.99
CA ILE A 44 10.55 0.60 -7.03
C ILE A 44 11.09 -0.42 -8.04
N LYS A 45 11.87 0.06 -9.01
CA LYS A 45 12.71 -0.74 -9.91
C LYS A 45 14.17 -0.31 -9.75
N THR A 46 15.10 -1.11 -10.26
CA THR A 46 16.54 -0.79 -10.20
C THR A 46 16.89 0.64 -10.66
N ASP A 47 16.20 1.17 -11.68
CA ASP A 47 16.52 2.45 -12.32
C ASP A 47 15.39 3.50 -12.27
N SER A 48 14.24 3.15 -11.69
CA SER A 48 13.05 3.99 -11.75
C SER A 48 12.16 3.84 -10.52
N LEU A 49 11.56 4.96 -10.14
CA LEU A 49 10.58 5.05 -9.06
C LEU A 49 9.28 5.60 -9.64
N LYS A 50 8.19 4.85 -9.49
CA LYS A 50 6.88 5.26 -9.98
C LYS A 50 5.90 5.38 -8.85
N TYR A 51 5.06 6.39 -8.90
CA TYR A 51 3.99 6.60 -7.95
C TYR A 51 2.65 6.52 -8.68
N TYR A 52 1.67 5.88 -8.03
CA TYR A 52 0.34 5.66 -8.54
C TYR A 52 -0.70 6.16 -7.54
N ASN A 53 -1.81 6.67 -8.06
CA ASN A 53 -3.05 6.78 -7.32
C ASN A 53 -3.84 5.49 -7.50
N PHE A 54 -3.62 4.53 -6.59
CA PHE A 54 -4.06 3.16 -6.74
C PHE A 54 -3.51 2.51 -8.02
N ASP A 55 -4.30 2.41 -9.08
CA ASP A 55 -3.94 1.82 -10.38
C ASP A 55 -3.57 2.85 -11.45
N GLU A 56 -3.80 4.13 -11.21
CA GLU A 56 -3.51 5.21 -12.14
C GLU A 56 -2.09 5.76 -11.93
N LEU A 57 -1.24 5.75 -12.96
CA LEU A 57 0.10 6.35 -12.88
C LEU A 57 -0.02 7.84 -12.56
N TYR A 58 0.60 8.26 -11.45
CA TYR A 58 0.60 9.64 -11.00
C TYR A 58 1.88 10.37 -11.43
N THR A 59 3.05 9.78 -11.18
CA THR A 59 4.35 10.33 -11.61
C THR A 59 5.43 9.24 -11.67
N SER A 60 6.55 9.53 -12.33
CA SER A 60 7.69 8.63 -12.49
C SER A 60 8.99 9.42 -12.52
N PHE A 61 10.01 8.90 -11.84
CA PHE A 61 11.35 9.49 -11.78
C PHE A 61 12.42 8.44 -12.10
N PRO A 62 13.48 8.80 -12.84
CA PRO A 62 14.68 7.99 -12.86
C PRO A 62 15.37 8.07 -11.49
N VAL A 63 15.88 6.95 -10.99
CA VAL A 63 16.59 6.89 -9.72
C VAL A 63 17.81 5.99 -9.81
N ASN A 64 18.76 6.20 -8.91
CA ASN A 64 19.85 5.26 -8.65
C ASN A 64 19.73 4.76 -7.21
N ILE A 65 19.75 3.44 -7.01
CA ILE A 65 19.62 2.81 -5.69
C ILE A 65 21.01 2.36 -5.22
N GLU A 66 21.50 3.01 -4.17
CA GLU A 66 22.82 2.73 -3.62
C GLU A 66 22.71 2.41 -2.13
N LYS A 67 22.94 1.14 -1.77
CA LYS A 67 22.70 0.65 -0.41
C LYS A 67 21.30 1.09 0.03
N ASN A 68 21.15 1.69 1.20
CA ASN A 68 19.88 2.16 1.76
C ASN A 68 19.42 3.55 1.28
N ARG A 69 19.83 3.98 0.09
CA ARG A 69 19.53 5.30 -0.46
C ARG A 69 18.89 5.19 -1.82
N ILE A 70 17.86 5.99 -2.04
CA ILE A 70 17.30 6.26 -3.37
C ILE A 70 17.75 7.66 -3.75
N LEU A 71 18.59 7.75 -4.78
CA LEU A 71 19.14 8.99 -5.31
C LEU A 71 18.25 9.44 -6.48
N MET A 72 17.63 10.59 -6.32
CA MET A 72 16.79 11.22 -7.34
C MET A 72 17.64 12.10 -8.28
N ALA A 73 17.13 12.38 -9.48
CA ALA A 73 17.84 13.17 -10.48
C ALA A 73 18.15 14.63 -10.06
N ASP A 74 17.40 15.19 -9.11
CA ASP A 74 17.60 16.53 -8.57
C ASP A 74 18.55 16.57 -7.35
N ASN A 75 19.36 15.52 -7.17
CA ASN A 75 20.25 15.28 -6.03
C ASN A 75 19.53 15.10 -4.67
N LYS A 76 18.19 14.97 -4.65
CA LYS A 76 17.49 14.57 -3.43
C LYS A 76 17.83 13.14 -3.07
N VAL A 77 17.97 12.89 -1.78
CA VAL A 77 18.31 11.58 -1.23
C VAL A 77 17.22 11.14 -0.28
N ASP A 78 16.58 10.03 -0.63
CA ASP A 78 15.66 9.35 0.26
C ASP A 78 16.41 8.24 1.00
N LEU A 79 16.28 8.21 2.33
CA LEU A 79 16.86 7.16 3.17
C LEU A 79 15.83 6.08 3.46
N VAL A 80 16.17 4.83 3.15
CA VAL A 80 15.30 3.67 3.34
C VAL A 80 15.71 2.87 4.57
N GLU A 81 14.74 2.54 5.42
CA GLU A 81 14.90 1.71 6.62
C GLU A 81 13.92 0.55 6.55
N PHE A 82 14.41 -0.70 6.61
CA PHE A 82 13.54 -1.87 6.71
C PHE A 82 13.05 -2.03 8.16
N VAL A 83 11.74 -1.90 8.37
CA VAL A 83 11.09 -2.24 9.65
C VAL A 83 10.99 -3.77 9.78
N ASN A 84 10.74 -4.45 8.66
CA ASN A 84 10.88 -5.89 8.44
C ASN A 84 10.94 -6.16 6.92
N GLU A 85 10.96 -7.42 6.49
CA GLU A 85 11.08 -7.80 5.06
C GLU A 85 10.01 -7.19 4.13
N ASP A 86 8.84 -6.88 4.68
CA ASP A 86 7.65 -6.43 3.95
C ASP A 86 7.23 -5.01 4.30
N ARG A 87 8.01 -4.31 5.13
CA ARG A 87 7.70 -2.95 5.57
C ARG A 87 8.95 -2.11 5.60
N ILE A 88 8.87 -0.97 4.92
CA ILE A 88 9.93 0.03 4.88
C ILE A 88 9.44 1.38 5.39
N ARG A 89 10.37 2.16 5.93
CA ARG A 89 10.25 3.59 6.15
C ARG A 89 11.13 4.29 5.15
N ILE A 90 10.59 5.33 4.53
CA ILE A 90 11.36 6.27 3.73
C ILE A 90 11.40 7.60 4.48
N ARG A 91 12.60 8.14 4.65
CA ARG A 91 12.83 9.48 5.18
C ARG A 91 13.26 10.37 4.03
N SER A 92 12.42 11.34 3.72
CA SER A 92 12.64 12.31 2.64
C SER A 92 12.89 13.69 3.22
N GLU A 93 13.85 14.40 2.67
CA GLU A 93 14.01 15.83 2.91
C GLU A 93 12.82 16.58 2.29
N ALA A 94 12.16 17.39 3.09
CA ALA A 94 11.06 18.23 2.66
C ALA A 94 11.23 19.63 3.23
N GLU A 95 10.88 20.65 2.46
CA GLU A 95 10.79 22.01 2.98
C GLU A 95 9.37 22.22 3.51
N THR A 96 9.22 22.52 4.80
CA THR A 96 7.92 22.81 5.41
C THR A 96 7.98 24.18 6.07
N ASN A 97 7.24 25.15 5.51
CA ASN A 97 7.21 26.55 5.98
C ASN A 97 8.59 27.22 6.02
N GLY A 98 9.44 26.99 5.01
CA GLY A 98 10.79 27.57 4.93
C GLY A 98 11.80 26.96 5.90
N ARG A 99 11.51 25.76 6.43
CA ARG A 99 12.42 24.99 7.28
C ARG A 99 12.59 23.60 6.69
N ASP A 100 13.84 23.13 6.69
CA ASP A 100 14.14 21.74 6.39
C ASP A 100 13.45 20.84 7.43
N SER A 101 12.64 19.92 6.93
CA SER A 101 11.95 18.92 7.71
C SER A 101 12.21 17.55 7.11
N LEU A 102 12.08 16.50 7.92
CA LEU A 102 12.16 15.12 7.47
C LEU A 102 10.77 14.52 7.53
N VAL A 103 10.23 14.17 6.37
CA VAL A 103 8.97 13.44 6.27
C VAL A 103 9.29 11.95 6.33
N VAL A 104 8.68 11.25 7.29
CA VAL A 104 8.81 9.79 7.43
C VAL A 104 7.52 9.15 6.94
N THR A 105 7.64 8.36 5.88
CA THR A 105 6.50 7.66 5.28
C THR A 105 6.72 6.16 5.38
N GLU A 106 5.71 5.43 5.86
CA GLU A 106 5.74 3.97 5.95
C GLU A 106 5.01 3.32 4.77
N PHE A 107 5.62 2.26 4.23
CA PHE A 107 5.05 1.47 3.15
C PHE A 107 5.10 -0.02 3.47
N VAL A 108 4.12 -0.77 2.94
CA VAL A 108 4.08 -2.23 2.97
C VAL A 108 4.15 -2.82 1.58
N ARG A 109 4.87 -3.93 1.42
CA ARG A 109 5.02 -4.61 0.14
C ARG A 109 3.69 -5.24 -0.30
N LEU A 110 3.34 -5.10 -1.57
CA LEU A 110 2.27 -5.85 -2.19
C LEU A 110 2.70 -7.30 -2.42
N LYS A 111 1.83 -8.24 -2.05
CA LYS A 111 2.05 -9.68 -2.17
C LYS A 111 0.87 -10.33 -2.85
N GLU A 112 1.14 -11.41 -3.56
CA GLU A 112 0.09 -12.27 -4.08
C GLU A 112 -0.88 -12.69 -2.97
N THR A 113 -2.17 -12.51 -3.23
CA THR A 113 -3.22 -12.94 -2.30
C THR A 113 -3.32 -14.46 -2.33
N GLN A 114 -3.19 -15.09 -1.16
CA GLN A 114 -3.33 -16.53 -1.00
C GLN A 114 -4.80 -16.92 -1.03
N THR A 115 -5.26 -17.49 -2.14
CA THR A 115 -6.64 -17.93 -2.33
C THR A 115 -6.76 -18.97 -3.44
N ASN A 116 -7.72 -19.89 -3.29
CA ASN A 116 -8.20 -20.77 -4.37
C ASN A 116 -9.58 -20.34 -4.90
N LEU A 117 -10.11 -19.23 -4.40
CA LEU A 117 -11.43 -18.71 -4.75
C LEU A 117 -11.35 -17.76 -5.95
N SER A 118 -12.37 -17.80 -6.79
CA SER A 118 -12.57 -16.81 -7.86
C SER A 118 -12.95 -15.44 -7.28
N PRO A 119 -12.75 -14.34 -8.03
CA PRO A 119 -13.24 -13.02 -7.63
C PRO A 119 -14.74 -12.98 -7.32
N GLU A 120 -15.54 -13.74 -8.07
CA GLU A 120 -16.99 -13.84 -7.90
C GLU A 120 -17.35 -14.59 -6.62
N GLU A 121 -16.57 -15.62 -6.26
CA GLU A 121 -16.75 -16.34 -5.00
C GLU A 121 -16.38 -15.46 -3.80
N ILE A 122 -15.25 -14.74 -3.86
CA ILE A 122 -14.82 -13.81 -2.81
C ILE A 122 -15.90 -12.75 -2.57
N GLN A 123 -16.49 -12.19 -3.62
CA GLN A 123 -17.50 -11.14 -3.53
C GLN A 123 -18.84 -11.61 -2.92
N LYS A 124 -19.10 -12.92 -2.88
CA LYS A 124 -20.29 -13.49 -2.22
C LYS A 124 -20.10 -13.67 -0.71
N LEU A 125 -18.86 -13.60 -0.23
CA LEU A 125 -18.55 -13.76 1.18
C LEU A 125 -18.73 -12.44 1.95
N SER A 126 -19.02 -12.56 3.24
CA SER A 126 -19.08 -11.45 4.17
C SER A 126 -18.22 -11.76 5.39
N PHE A 127 -17.55 -10.76 5.95
CA PHE A 127 -16.62 -10.94 7.06
C PHE A 127 -16.80 -9.86 8.13
N ASN A 128 -16.57 -10.21 9.38
CA ASN A 128 -16.40 -9.25 10.48
C ASN A 128 -14.93 -9.16 10.85
N PHE A 129 -14.43 -7.93 10.95
CA PHE A 129 -13.08 -7.63 11.40
C PHE A 129 -13.11 -6.88 12.72
N ASN A 130 -12.05 -7.06 13.50
CA ASN A 130 -11.77 -6.27 14.70
C ASN A 130 -10.27 -5.92 14.70
N TRP A 131 -9.97 -4.62 14.71
CA TRP A 131 -8.61 -4.11 14.79
C TRP A 131 -8.55 -2.95 15.78
N ASN A 132 -7.78 -3.09 16.85
CA ASN A 132 -7.68 -2.09 17.92
C ASN A 132 -9.06 -1.63 18.43
N ASP A 133 -9.96 -2.59 18.67
CA ASP A 133 -11.36 -2.38 19.08
C ASP A 133 -12.27 -1.69 18.04
N GLU A 134 -11.73 -1.33 16.87
CA GLU A 134 -12.51 -0.88 15.72
C GLU A 134 -13.10 -2.10 14.99
N LYS A 135 -14.42 -2.22 15.04
CA LYS A 135 -15.16 -3.27 14.35
C LYS A 135 -15.71 -2.76 13.04
N PHE A 136 -15.54 -3.54 11.97
CA PHE A 136 -16.26 -3.29 10.72
C PHE A 136 -16.72 -4.60 10.08
N ARG A 137 -17.90 -4.53 9.45
CA ARG A 137 -18.45 -5.62 8.64
C ARG A 137 -18.17 -5.34 7.18
N LEU A 138 -17.56 -6.32 6.51
CA LEU A 138 -17.29 -6.30 5.10
C LEU A 138 -18.41 -7.05 4.37
N ILE A 139 -19.06 -6.35 3.44
CA ILE A 139 -19.97 -6.94 2.45
C ILE A 139 -19.65 -6.27 1.11
N PHE A 140 -19.24 -7.05 0.11
CA PHE A 140 -18.90 -6.50 -1.19
C PHE A 140 -20.14 -6.03 -1.96
N ASN A 141 -19.97 -4.95 -2.73
CA ASN A 141 -20.95 -4.38 -3.65
C ASN A 141 -22.32 -4.01 -3.06
N LYS A 142 -22.45 -3.99 -1.74
CA LYS A 142 -23.64 -3.53 -1.04
C LYS A 142 -23.51 -2.06 -0.69
N GLU A 143 -24.56 -1.30 -0.98
CA GLU A 143 -24.67 0.09 -0.53
C GLU A 143 -24.88 0.11 0.98
N LEU A 144 -23.94 0.72 1.70
CA LEU A 144 -23.97 0.88 3.15
C LEU A 144 -24.42 2.30 3.48
N GLY A 145 -25.63 2.40 4.03
CA GLY A 145 -26.23 3.66 4.47
C GLY A 145 -27.73 3.72 4.18
N ASN A 146 -28.34 4.86 4.48
CA ASN A 146 -29.78 5.06 4.30
C ASN A 146 -30.08 5.65 2.91
N PRO A 147 -30.94 5.03 2.09
CA PRO A 147 -31.33 5.58 0.78
C PRO A 147 -31.89 7.01 0.84
N ARG A 148 -32.60 7.38 1.90
CA ARG A 148 -33.07 8.76 2.09
C ARG A 148 -31.92 9.76 2.24
N VAL A 149 -30.81 9.34 2.85
CA VAL A 149 -29.62 10.18 2.99
C VAL A 149 -28.94 10.37 1.62
N MET A 150 -28.94 9.37 0.74
CA MET A 150 -28.47 9.53 -0.65
C MET A 150 -29.25 10.60 -1.39
N GLU A 151 -30.58 10.55 -1.30
CA GLU A 151 -31.49 11.50 -1.94
C GLU A 151 -31.27 12.92 -1.42
N ILE A 152 -31.23 13.10 -0.10
CA ILE A 152 -30.99 14.40 0.54
C ILE A 152 -29.62 14.97 0.15
N MET A 153 -28.58 14.14 0.08
CA MET A 153 -27.22 14.59 -0.25
C MET A 153 -26.97 14.73 -1.76
N GLY A 154 -27.92 14.34 -2.62
CA GLY A 154 -27.74 14.29 -4.07
C GLY A 154 -26.57 13.39 -4.51
N LYS A 155 -26.25 12.35 -3.72
CA LYS A 155 -25.15 11.42 -4.00
C LYS A 155 -25.66 10.15 -4.65
N LYS A 156 -24.95 9.65 -5.66
CA LYS A 156 -25.25 8.39 -6.36
C LYS A 156 -24.84 7.14 -5.56
N GLU A 157 -24.00 7.30 -4.55
CA GLU A 157 -23.40 6.24 -3.73
C GLU A 157 -23.03 6.84 -2.36
N LEU A 158 -23.23 6.12 -1.27
CA LEU A 158 -22.74 6.45 0.08
C LEU A 158 -21.45 5.70 0.32
N THR A 159 -21.52 4.54 0.97
CA THR A 159 -20.35 3.72 1.28
C THR A 159 -20.50 2.38 0.60
N LYS A 160 -19.53 2.02 -0.22
CA LYS A 160 -19.52 0.73 -0.91
C LYS A 160 -18.14 0.12 -0.83
N ILE A 161 -18.09 -1.18 -0.56
CA ILE A 161 -16.84 -1.93 -0.54
C ILE A 161 -16.74 -2.69 -1.86
N ARG A 162 -15.61 -2.56 -2.55
CA ARG A 162 -15.35 -3.23 -3.83
C ARG A 162 -14.13 -4.12 -3.70
N LEU A 163 -14.17 -5.27 -4.39
CA LEU A 163 -12.99 -6.10 -4.59
C LEU A 163 -12.25 -5.54 -5.80
N GLU A 164 -11.01 -5.09 -5.61
CA GLU A 164 -10.15 -4.60 -6.68
C GLU A 164 -8.87 -5.43 -6.74
N LYS A 165 -8.10 -5.32 -7.83
CA LYS A 165 -6.88 -6.12 -8.03
C LYS A 165 -5.79 -5.28 -8.67
N ILE A 166 -4.57 -5.38 -8.13
CA ILE A 166 -3.34 -4.88 -8.77
C ILE A 166 -2.36 -6.05 -8.83
N ASP A 167 -1.91 -6.38 -10.03
CA ASP A 167 -1.13 -7.58 -10.32
C ASP A 167 -1.78 -8.84 -9.71
N ALA A 168 -1.10 -9.52 -8.79
CA ALA A 168 -1.59 -10.71 -8.09
C ALA A 168 -2.23 -10.40 -6.71
N THR A 169 -2.34 -9.12 -6.32
CA THR A 169 -2.87 -8.70 -5.02
C THR A 169 -4.32 -8.25 -5.15
N TYR A 170 -5.23 -8.89 -4.42
CA TYR A 170 -6.59 -8.37 -4.24
C TYR A 170 -6.64 -7.33 -3.13
N PHE A 171 -7.59 -6.40 -3.24
CA PHE A 171 -7.82 -5.31 -2.31
C PHE A 171 -9.28 -5.23 -1.89
N VAL A 172 -9.49 -4.93 -0.62
CA VAL A 172 -10.72 -4.38 -0.10
C VAL A 172 -10.65 -2.87 -0.23
N SER A 173 -11.41 -2.32 -1.17
CA SER A 173 -11.44 -0.89 -1.44
C SER A 173 -12.74 -0.29 -0.94
N ILE A 174 -12.64 0.65 -0.01
CA ILE A 174 -13.77 1.35 0.60
C ILE A 174 -14.00 2.65 -0.13
N TYR A 175 -15.12 2.75 -0.81
CA TYR A 175 -15.59 3.95 -1.47
C TYR A 175 -16.52 4.74 -0.55
N ARG A 176 -16.35 6.06 -0.49
CA ARG A 176 -17.24 7.00 0.18
C ARG A 176 -17.64 8.10 -0.81
N SER A 177 -18.94 8.29 -1.02
CA SER A 177 -19.48 9.23 -2.02
C SER A 177 -18.89 9.03 -3.42
N GLY A 178 -18.68 7.77 -3.82
CA GLY A 178 -18.10 7.39 -5.11
C GLY A 178 -16.58 7.58 -5.23
N LYS A 179 -15.88 8.02 -4.18
CA LYS A 179 -14.42 8.16 -4.15
C LYS A 179 -13.76 7.08 -3.30
N ARG A 180 -12.65 6.51 -3.77
CA ARG A 180 -11.87 5.49 -3.05
C ARG A 180 -11.17 6.14 -1.84
N SER A 181 -11.70 5.89 -0.65
CA SER A 181 -11.23 6.50 0.60
C SER A 181 -10.18 5.68 1.34
N SER A 182 -10.22 4.36 1.21
CA SER A 182 -9.25 3.47 1.87
C SER A 182 -9.11 2.19 1.09
N VAL A 183 -7.90 1.62 1.11
CA VAL A 183 -7.60 0.33 0.50
C VAL A 183 -6.85 -0.55 1.49
N PHE A 184 -7.24 -1.81 1.55
CA PHE A 184 -6.55 -2.83 2.33
C PHE A 184 -6.20 -4.00 1.44
N PRO A 185 -4.91 -4.31 1.23
CA PRO A 185 -4.54 -5.50 0.50
C PRO A 185 -4.92 -6.76 1.29
N ILE A 186 -5.31 -7.80 0.55
CA ILE A 186 -5.73 -9.09 1.09
C ILE A 186 -4.52 -10.02 1.08
N GLU A 187 -4.06 -10.44 2.25
CA GLU A 187 -2.99 -11.45 2.36
C GLU A 187 -3.52 -12.83 2.02
N LYS A 188 -4.68 -13.19 2.61
CA LYS A 188 -5.31 -14.49 2.46
C LYS A 188 -6.82 -14.35 2.45
N VAL A 189 -7.50 -15.13 1.62
CA VAL A 189 -8.95 -15.29 1.69
C VAL A 189 -9.34 -16.74 1.41
N THR A 190 -10.24 -17.26 2.24
CA THR A 190 -10.83 -18.60 2.12
C THR A 190 -12.33 -18.49 2.32
N GLN A 191 -13.03 -19.63 2.34
CA GLN A 191 -14.46 -19.66 2.64
C GLN A 191 -14.79 -19.15 4.05
N ASP A 192 -13.85 -19.22 5.01
CA ASP A 192 -14.13 -19.01 6.44
C ASP A 192 -13.41 -17.79 7.04
N GLU A 193 -12.32 -17.34 6.42
CA GLU A 193 -11.53 -16.22 6.90
C GLU A 193 -10.99 -15.34 5.76
N MET A 194 -10.76 -14.08 6.10
CA MET A 194 -10.02 -13.12 5.29
C MET A 194 -8.99 -12.41 6.18
N VAL A 195 -7.75 -12.29 5.71
CA VAL A 195 -6.70 -11.56 6.42
C VAL A 195 -6.33 -10.34 5.59
N LEU A 196 -6.59 -9.16 6.15
CA LEU A 196 -6.15 -7.90 5.59
C LEU A 196 -4.82 -7.48 6.22
N TYR A 197 -4.00 -6.73 5.48
CA TYR A 197 -2.75 -6.19 6.01
C TYR A 197 -2.55 -4.73 5.58
N GLY A 198 -1.46 -4.12 6.05
CA GLY A 198 -1.13 -2.72 5.70
C GLY A 198 -1.71 -1.68 6.67
N THR A 199 -2.16 -2.11 7.85
CA THR A 199 -2.52 -1.18 8.91
C THR A 199 -1.28 -0.40 9.40
N PRO A 200 -1.43 0.86 9.83
CA PRO A 200 -0.29 1.71 10.22
C PRO A 200 0.32 1.30 11.57
N LYS A 201 -0.45 0.63 12.44
CA LYS A 201 -0.05 0.23 13.78
C LYS A 201 -0.14 -1.28 13.96
N LYS A 202 0.59 -1.80 14.95
CA LYS A 202 0.43 -3.19 15.36
C LYS A 202 -0.99 -3.41 15.93
N PRO A 203 -1.61 -4.59 15.69
CA PRO A 203 -1.14 -5.64 14.80
C PRO A 203 -1.21 -5.19 13.32
N TYR A 204 -0.15 -5.46 12.53
CA TYR A 204 -0.07 -5.03 11.11
C TYR A 204 -1.01 -5.79 10.16
N LYS A 205 -1.75 -6.74 10.73
CA LYS A 205 -2.69 -7.63 10.06
C LYS A 205 -4.00 -7.59 10.83
N MET A 206 -5.08 -7.81 10.11
CA MET A 206 -6.44 -7.70 10.58
C MET A 206 -7.21 -8.94 10.13
N PRO A 207 -7.28 -9.98 10.97
CA PRO A 207 -8.02 -11.19 10.66
C PRO A 207 -9.53 -10.91 10.75
N GLY A 208 -10.26 -11.39 9.77
CA GLY A 208 -11.71 -11.33 9.67
C GLY A 208 -12.31 -12.73 9.62
N LYS A 209 -13.41 -12.92 10.33
CA LYS A 209 -14.17 -14.18 10.36
C LYS A 209 -15.41 -14.06 9.48
N LYS A 210 -15.73 -15.12 8.75
CA LYS A 210 -16.95 -15.19 7.94
C LYS A 210 -18.18 -14.88 8.81
N VAL A 211 -19.14 -14.20 8.22
CA VAL A 211 -20.49 -14.04 8.76
C VAL A 211 -21.53 -14.44 7.74
N GLU A 212 -22.61 -15.02 8.23
CA GLU A 212 -23.82 -15.33 7.46
C GLU A 212 -24.61 -14.06 7.08
#